data_AF-H5SB56-F1
#
_entry.id   AF-H5SB56-F1
#
_cell.length_a   1.000
_cell.length_b   1.000
_cell.length_c   1.000
_cell.angle_alpha   90.00
_cell.angle_beta   90.00
_cell.angle_gamma   90.00
#
_symmetry.space_group_name_H-M   'P 1'
#
loop_
_entity.id
_entity.type
_entity.pdbx_description
1 polymer ?
#
loop_
_entity_poly.entity_id
_entity_poly.type
_entity_poly.pdbx_seq_one_letter_code
_entity_poly.pdbx_strand_id
1 'polypeptide(L)'
;MSKTGVVLLILYLVISVYVVVSYPLDFGTRFWNNPSYWADNPKEAPPEWIAFFTAPSPPRHMVFRLENPSEYTIQRFSYGYSDYPSFISITVTGVTYASRPPTLLFELVRPDGKVVPFYVLSVSRPLPGEQPPYRRHYEAPLRVFVSGDPEAASFVSRFLRNEYGLE
;
A
#
# COMPACT_ATOMS: atom_id res chain seq x y z
N MET A 1 -51.46 2.19 2.26
CA MET A 1 -50.05 1.83 2.48
C MET A 1 -49.27 2.07 1.20
N SER A 2 -48.21 2.89 1.24
CA SER A 2 -47.38 3.14 0.06
C SER A 2 -46.61 1.87 -0.28
N LYS A 3 -46.89 1.25 -1.43
CA LYS A 3 -46.19 0.03 -1.91
C LYS A 3 -44.67 0.26 -1.96
N THR A 4 -44.26 1.47 -2.28
CA THR A 4 -42.85 1.91 -2.29
C THR A 4 -42.21 1.83 -0.90
N GLY A 5 -42.94 2.21 0.16
CA GLY A 5 -42.44 2.14 1.53
C GLY A 5 -42.19 0.71 1.98
N VAL A 6 -43.07 -0.23 1.61
CA VAL A 6 -42.90 -1.66 1.90
C VAL A 6 -41.68 -2.23 1.17
N VAL A 7 -41.49 -1.86 -0.10
CA VAL A 7 -40.32 -2.30 -0.89
C VAL A 7 -39.01 -1.82 -0.28
N LEU A 8 -38.93 -0.53 0.10
CA LEU A 8 -37.74 0.02 0.74
C LEU A 8 -37.44 -0.64 2.10
N LEU A 9 -38.48 -0.93 2.88
CA LEU A 9 -38.33 -1.61 4.17
C LEU A 9 -37.81 -3.04 3.98
N ILE A 10 -38.34 -3.78 3.00
CA ILE A 10 -37.85 -5.13 2.67
C ILE A 10 -36.39 -5.06 2.22
N LEU A 11 -36.04 -4.12 1.35
CA LEU A 11 -34.66 -3.92 0.89
C LEU A 11 -33.71 -3.64 2.07
N TYR A 12 -34.09 -2.75 2.97
CA TYR A 12 -33.30 -2.42 4.15
C TYR A 12 -33.14 -3.63 5.08
N LEU A 13 -34.20 -4.42 5.26
CA LEU A 13 -34.17 -5.63 6.06
C LEU A 13 -33.22 -6.69 5.46
N VAL A 14 -33.26 -6.86 4.14
CA VAL A 14 -32.33 -7.76 3.42
C VAL A 14 -30.89 -7.31 3.59
N ILE A 15 -30.60 -6.01 3.41
CA ILE A 15 -29.24 -5.46 3.61
C ILE A 15 -28.79 -5.63 5.06
N SER A 16 -29.67 -5.36 6.02
CA SER A 16 -29.37 -5.50 7.45
C SER A 16 -29.00 -6.94 7.81
N VAL A 17 -29.82 -7.92 7.39
CA VAL A 17 -29.53 -9.35 7.61
C VAL A 17 -28.24 -9.75 6.90
N TYR A 18 -28.02 -9.29 5.67
CA TYR A 18 -26.79 -9.57 4.93
C TYR A 18 -25.55 -9.08 5.69
N VAL A 19 -25.56 -7.85 6.21
CA VAL A 19 -24.43 -7.29 6.97
C VAL A 19 -24.15 -8.14 8.21
N VAL A 20 -25.17 -8.49 9.00
CA VAL A 20 -25.00 -9.29 10.22
C VAL A 20 -24.44 -10.69 9.94
N VAL A 21 -24.83 -11.32 8.82
CA VAL A 21 -24.39 -12.67 8.46
C VAL A 21 -23.02 -12.69 7.79
N SER A 22 -22.65 -11.64 7.05
CA SER A 22 -21.41 -11.62 6.26
C SER A 22 -20.24 -10.87 6.92
N TYR A 23 -20.50 -9.92 7.82
CA TYR A 23 -19.47 -9.11 8.47
C TYR A 23 -19.25 -9.56 9.92
N PRO A 24 -18.02 -9.45 10.45
CA PRO A 24 -17.76 -9.77 11.83
C PRO A 24 -18.44 -8.74 12.76
N LEU A 25 -18.85 -9.18 13.96
CA LEU A 25 -19.57 -8.33 14.92
C LEU A 25 -18.76 -7.11 15.37
N ASP A 26 -17.44 -7.19 15.32
CA ASP A 26 -16.49 -6.12 15.66
C ASP A 26 -16.07 -5.28 14.45
N PHE A 27 -16.72 -5.41 13.29
CA PHE A 27 -16.32 -4.72 12.06
C PHE A 27 -16.21 -3.20 12.24
N GLY A 28 -17.15 -2.61 12.98
CA GLY A 28 -17.21 -1.18 13.25
C GLY A 28 -15.96 -0.65 13.95
N THR A 29 -15.43 -1.35 14.95
CA THR A 29 -14.23 -0.92 15.67
C THR A 29 -12.96 -1.35 14.96
N ARG A 30 -12.97 -2.56 14.36
CA ARG A 30 -11.78 -3.16 13.76
C ARG A 30 -11.38 -2.53 12.43
N PHE A 31 -12.35 -2.17 11.59
CA PHE A 31 -12.11 -1.66 10.24
C PHE A 31 -12.65 -0.24 10.06
N TRP A 32 -13.93 0.00 10.38
CA TRP A 32 -14.57 1.28 10.09
C TRP A 32 -14.00 2.44 10.92
N ASN A 33 -13.87 2.27 12.23
CA ASN A 33 -13.31 3.25 13.16
C ASN A 33 -11.84 2.98 13.47
N ASN A 34 -11.07 2.52 12.48
CA ASN A 34 -9.65 2.24 12.62
C ASN A 34 -8.83 3.14 11.69
N PRO A 35 -8.28 4.27 12.18
CA PRO A 35 -7.46 5.17 11.37
C PRO A 35 -6.25 4.48 10.73
N SER A 36 -5.64 3.52 11.44
CA SER A 36 -4.48 2.77 10.91
C SER A 36 -4.86 1.89 9.72
N TYR A 37 -6.07 1.33 9.70
CA TYR A 37 -6.58 0.55 8.57
C TYR A 37 -6.83 1.44 7.35
N TRP A 38 -7.46 2.60 7.55
CA TRP A 38 -7.71 3.57 6.48
C TRP A 38 -6.46 4.28 5.98
N ALA A 39 -5.38 4.31 6.75
CA ALA A 39 -4.10 4.85 6.29
C ALA A 39 -3.47 4.02 5.15
N ASP A 40 -3.74 2.71 5.11
CA ASP A 40 -3.34 1.82 4.00
C ASP A 40 -4.40 1.74 2.89
N ASN A 41 -5.62 2.24 3.13
CA ASN A 41 -6.76 2.20 2.20
C ASN A 41 -7.24 3.64 1.95
N PRO A 42 -6.63 4.39 1.02
CA PRO A 42 -6.92 5.80 0.81
C PRO A 42 -8.41 6.03 0.53
N LYS A 43 -9.02 7.01 1.21
CA LYS A 43 -10.44 7.38 1.04
C LYS A 43 -10.79 7.84 -0.37
N GLU A 44 -9.80 8.30 -1.10
CA GLU A 44 -9.95 8.85 -2.46
C GLU A 44 -9.90 7.78 -3.54
N ALA A 45 -9.55 6.52 -3.20
CA ALA A 45 -9.62 5.43 -4.18
C ALA A 45 -11.09 5.17 -4.57
N PRO A 46 -11.44 5.17 -5.86
CA PRO A 46 -12.76 4.80 -6.31
C PRO A 46 -13.14 3.39 -5.82
N PRO A 47 -14.40 3.16 -5.43
CA PRO A 47 -14.84 1.81 -5.09
C PRO A 47 -14.68 0.85 -6.27
N GLU A 48 -14.31 -0.41 -5.98
CA GLU A 48 -14.10 -1.46 -6.99
C GLU A 48 -15.29 -1.64 -7.95
N TRP A 49 -16.52 -1.41 -7.49
CA TRP A 49 -17.72 -1.55 -8.32
C TRP A 49 -17.84 -0.51 -9.44
N ILE A 50 -17.08 0.60 -9.38
CA ILE A 50 -17.02 1.59 -10.48
C ILE A 50 -16.50 0.94 -11.77
N ALA A 51 -15.66 -0.08 -11.66
CA ALA A 51 -15.14 -0.83 -12.80
C ALA A 51 -16.25 -1.54 -13.61
N PHE A 52 -17.44 -1.80 -13.03
CA PHE A 52 -18.57 -2.37 -13.77
C PHE A 52 -19.23 -1.37 -14.73
N PHE A 53 -19.01 -0.07 -14.52
CA PHE A 53 -19.65 1.00 -15.28
C PHE A 53 -18.66 1.79 -16.15
N THR A 54 -17.38 1.43 -16.12
CA THR A 54 -16.30 2.19 -16.78
C THR A 54 -15.51 1.27 -17.72
N ALA A 55 -15.31 1.70 -18.97
CA ALA A 55 -14.45 1.03 -19.95
C ALA A 55 -13.46 2.04 -20.56
N PRO A 56 -12.14 1.77 -20.57
CA PRO A 56 -11.46 0.59 -20.03
C PRO A 56 -11.49 0.52 -18.49
N SER A 57 -11.24 -0.67 -17.92
CA SER A 57 -11.25 -0.86 -16.46
C SER A 57 -10.10 -0.06 -15.83
N PRO A 58 -10.37 0.81 -14.85
CA PRO A 58 -9.32 1.60 -14.22
C PRO A 58 -8.36 0.71 -13.41
N PRO A 59 -7.10 1.17 -13.19
CA PRO A 59 -6.21 0.51 -12.25
C PRO A 59 -6.85 0.34 -10.87
N ARG A 60 -6.80 -0.88 -10.35
CA ARG A 60 -7.31 -1.19 -9.01
C ARG A 60 -6.27 -0.88 -7.95
N HIS A 61 -6.73 -0.69 -6.73
CA HIS A 61 -5.83 -0.60 -5.58
C HIS A 61 -5.14 -1.96 -5.38
N MET A 62 -3.80 -1.96 -5.34
CA MET A 62 -3.00 -3.17 -5.13
C MET A 62 -2.17 -3.03 -3.87
N VAL A 63 -2.26 -4.03 -2.99
CA VAL A 63 -1.43 -4.11 -1.78
C VAL A 63 -0.52 -5.32 -1.89
N PHE A 64 0.78 -5.07 -1.80
CA PHE A 64 1.80 -6.09 -1.81
C PHE A 64 2.42 -6.19 -0.42
N ARG A 65 2.58 -7.42 0.10
CA ARG A 65 3.10 -7.65 1.44
C ARG A 65 4.24 -8.65 1.42
N LEU A 66 5.30 -8.30 2.14
CA LEU A 66 6.42 -9.18 2.44
C LEU A 66 6.48 -9.36 3.96
N GLU A 67 6.29 -10.59 4.43
CA GLU A 67 6.31 -10.94 5.86
C GLU A 67 7.50 -11.82 6.16
N ASN A 68 8.18 -11.59 7.29
CA ASN A 68 9.31 -12.38 7.78
C ASN A 68 10.39 -12.68 6.71
N PRO A 69 10.94 -11.65 6.03
CA PRO A 69 12.00 -11.86 5.05
C PRO A 69 13.25 -12.47 5.72
N SER A 70 13.99 -13.27 4.94
CA SER A 70 15.34 -13.71 5.34
C SER A 70 16.32 -12.54 5.28
N GLU A 71 17.60 -12.78 5.62
CA GLU A 71 18.67 -11.77 5.57
C GLU A 71 18.77 -11.07 4.20
N TYR A 72 18.47 -11.80 3.12
CA TYR A 72 18.36 -11.25 1.78
C TYR A 72 17.16 -11.87 1.05
N THR A 73 16.16 -11.04 0.72
CA THR A 73 14.94 -11.48 0.03
C THR A 73 14.65 -10.53 -1.14
N ILE A 74 14.42 -11.11 -2.32
CA ILE A 74 13.91 -10.39 -3.48
C ILE A 74 12.47 -10.86 -3.71
N GLN A 75 11.54 -9.91 -3.71
CA GLN A 75 10.14 -10.17 -4.03
C GLN A 75 9.75 -9.36 -5.27
N ARG A 76 9.15 -10.01 -6.26
CA ARG A 76 8.66 -9.36 -7.48
C ARG A 76 7.14 -9.28 -7.46
N PHE A 77 6.63 -8.15 -7.92
CA PHE A 77 5.21 -7.88 -8.07
C PHE A 77 4.94 -7.39 -9.48
N SER A 78 3.85 -7.86 -10.08
CA SER A 78 3.48 -7.50 -11.45
C SER A 78 2.34 -6.49 -11.44
N TYR A 79 2.51 -5.43 -12.23
CA TYR A 79 1.49 -4.43 -12.48
C TYR A 79 1.01 -4.57 -13.93
N GLY A 80 -0.21 -5.07 -14.11
CA GLY A 80 -0.75 -5.47 -15.41
C GLY A 80 -1.66 -4.43 -16.08
N TYR A 81 -1.70 -3.20 -15.58
CA TYR A 81 -2.52 -2.12 -16.14
C TYR A 81 -1.71 -1.28 -17.13
N SER A 82 -2.39 -0.72 -18.12
CA SER A 82 -1.78 0.17 -19.12
C SER A 82 -1.56 1.59 -18.61
N ASP A 83 -2.42 2.05 -17.71
CA ASP A 83 -2.27 3.36 -17.04
C ASP A 83 -1.32 3.28 -15.85
N TYR A 84 -0.82 4.42 -15.39
CA TYR A 84 0.04 4.51 -14.22
C TYR A 84 -0.77 4.48 -12.91
N PRO A 85 -0.19 4.00 -11.80
CA PRO A 85 -0.83 4.12 -10.50
C PRO A 85 -0.94 5.59 -10.08
N SER A 86 -2.05 5.98 -9.47
CA SER A 86 -2.25 7.36 -8.98
C SER A 86 -1.19 7.78 -7.97
N PHE A 87 -0.74 6.84 -7.13
CA PHE A 87 0.40 7.03 -6.25
C PHE A 87 1.01 5.68 -5.83
N ILE A 88 2.21 5.74 -5.24
CA ILE A 88 2.89 4.62 -4.59
C ILE A 88 3.19 5.01 -3.14
N SER A 89 2.90 4.11 -2.20
CA SER A 89 3.27 4.25 -0.80
C SER A 89 3.98 2.99 -0.29
N ILE A 90 4.85 3.18 0.69
CA ILE A 90 5.58 2.10 1.36
C ILE A 90 5.26 2.17 2.85
N THR A 91 4.83 1.05 3.42
CA THR A 91 4.57 0.90 4.85
C THR A 91 5.47 -0.18 5.42
N VAL A 92 6.21 0.14 6.48
CA VAL A 92 7.09 -0.79 7.20
C VAL A 92 6.68 -0.85 8.67
N THR A 93 6.50 -2.07 9.17
CA THR A 93 6.08 -2.36 10.55
C THR A 93 6.92 -3.47 11.17
N GLY A 94 7.10 -3.41 12.49
CA GLY A 94 7.61 -4.53 13.29
C GLY A 94 8.97 -5.07 12.85
N VAL A 95 9.95 -4.19 12.59
CA VAL A 95 11.28 -4.60 12.14
C VAL A 95 12.15 -4.98 13.34
N THR A 96 12.68 -6.19 13.33
CA THR A 96 13.69 -6.66 14.29
C THR A 96 14.98 -7.03 13.58
N TYR A 97 16.13 -6.56 14.08
CA TYR A 97 17.45 -6.91 13.55
C TYR A 97 18.51 -6.98 14.66
N ALA A 98 19.56 -7.78 14.46
CA ALA A 98 20.57 -8.04 15.51
C ALA A 98 21.87 -7.22 15.35
N SER A 99 22.30 -6.94 14.12
CA SER A 99 23.60 -6.31 13.85
C SER A 99 23.48 -5.10 12.93
N ARG A 100 23.01 -5.31 11.70
CA ARG A 100 22.87 -4.27 10.68
C ARG A 100 21.38 -3.98 10.44
N PRO A 101 20.99 -2.69 10.34
CA PRO A 101 19.62 -2.36 9.97
C PRO A 101 19.34 -2.82 8.53
N PRO A 102 18.15 -3.35 8.24
CA PRO A 102 17.78 -3.72 6.89
C PRO A 102 17.62 -2.47 6.01
N THR A 103 17.92 -2.63 4.73
CA THR A 103 17.68 -1.62 3.69
C THR A 103 16.78 -2.24 2.63
N LEU A 104 15.69 -1.54 2.31
CA LEU A 104 14.75 -1.94 1.30
C LEU A 104 15.02 -1.13 0.04
N LEU A 105 15.40 -1.81 -1.04
CA LEU A 105 15.57 -1.23 -2.35
C LEU A 105 14.34 -1.53 -3.19
N PHE A 106 13.74 -0.50 -3.80
CA PHE A 106 12.59 -0.63 -4.67
C PHE A 106 12.99 -0.32 -6.11
N GLU A 107 12.74 -1.29 -6.98
CA GLU A 107 13.09 -1.23 -8.40
C GLU A 107 11.85 -1.46 -9.25
N LEU A 108 11.72 -0.67 -10.30
CA LEU A 108 10.71 -0.83 -11.34
C LEU A 108 11.35 -1.50 -12.55
N VAL A 109 10.83 -2.66 -12.94
CA VAL A 109 11.17 -3.28 -14.22
C VAL A 109 10.17 -2.81 -15.27
N ARG A 110 10.65 -2.04 -16.24
CA ARG A 110 9.82 -1.52 -17.33
C ARG A 110 9.54 -2.59 -18.39
N PRO A 111 8.52 -2.41 -19.26
CA PRO A 111 8.22 -3.35 -20.35
C PRO A 111 9.36 -3.57 -21.34
N ASP A 112 10.27 -2.60 -21.49
CA ASP A 112 11.48 -2.69 -22.30
C ASP A 112 12.66 -3.42 -21.60
N GLY A 113 12.42 -3.98 -20.41
CA GLY A 113 13.41 -4.73 -19.64
C GLY A 113 14.37 -3.86 -18.80
N LYS A 114 14.27 -2.53 -18.90
CA LYS A 114 15.11 -1.62 -18.11
C LYS A 114 14.70 -1.63 -16.64
N VAL A 115 15.70 -1.59 -15.76
CA VAL A 115 15.50 -1.56 -14.30
C VAL A 115 15.75 -0.15 -13.80
N VAL A 116 14.75 0.41 -13.13
CA VAL A 116 14.79 1.77 -12.56
C VAL A 116 14.68 1.67 -11.05
N PRO A 117 15.79 1.85 -10.30
CA PRO A 117 15.72 2.10 -8.87
C PRO A 117 14.95 3.40 -8.66
N PHE A 118 13.87 3.36 -7.89
CA PHE A 118 13.03 4.56 -7.67
C PHE A 118 12.95 4.98 -6.20
N TYR A 119 13.33 4.09 -5.27
CA TYR A 119 13.35 4.44 -3.85
C TYR A 119 14.25 3.51 -3.04
N VAL A 120 14.90 4.05 -2.01
CA VAL A 120 15.63 3.28 -1.01
C VAL A 120 15.13 3.68 0.36
N LEU A 121 14.72 2.69 1.16
CA LEU A 121 14.30 2.91 2.55
C LEU A 121 15.29 2.21 3.49
N SER A 122 15.99 3.01 4.29
CA SER A 122 16.88 2.50 5.34
C SER A 122 16.22 2.61 6.70
N VAL A 123 16.18 1.49 7.43
CA VAL A 123 15.69 1.49 8.82
C VAL A 123 16.71 2.17 9.73
N SER A 124 16.23 2.92 10.71
CA SER A 124 17.07 3.66 11.65
C SER A 124 18.05 2.75 12.38
N ARG A 125 19.31 3.21 12.45
CA ARG A 125 20.42 2.53 13.14
C ARG A 125 20.17 2.38 14.65
N PRO A 126 20.90 1.49 15.34
CA PRO A 126 20.94 1.43 16.79
C PRO A 126 21.35 2.76 17.41
N LEU A 127 20.70 3.15 18.52
CA LEU A 127 21.14 4.29 19.32
C LEU A 127 22.34 3.88 20.20
N PRO A 128 23.22 4.81 20.59
CA PRO A 128 24.31 4.51 21.51
C PRO A 128 23.78 3.89 22.82
N GLY A 129 24.34 2.73 23.22
CA GLY A 129 23.95 2.02 24.44
C GLY A 129 22.76 1.06 24.29
N GLU A 130 22.12 1.01 23.12
CA GLU A 130 21.04 0.05 22.85
C GLU A 130 21.62 -1.37 22.62
N GLN A 131 20.99 -2.38 23.24
CA GLN A 131 21.40 -3.78 23.14
C GLN A 131 20.54 -4.50 22.08
N PRO A 132 21.12 -5.42 21.29
CA PRO A 132 20.34 -6.22 20.35
C PRO A 132 19.43 -7.24 21.08
N PRO A 133 18.33 -7.70 20.46
CA PRO A 133 17.87 -7.33 19.11
C PRO A 133 17.18 -5.95 19.08
N TYR A 134 17.51 -5.17 18.07
CA TYR A 134 16.97 -3.84 17.84
C TYR A 134 15.57 -3.93 17.26
N ARG A 135 14.62 -3.21 17.88
CA ARG A 135 13.21 -3.18 17.48
C ARG A 135 12.86 -1.81 16.92
N ARG A 136 12.25 -1.77 15.73
CA ARG A 136 11.82 -0.54 15.06
C ARG A 136 10.39 -0.69 14.52
N HIS A 137 9.63 0.41 14.55
CA HIS A 137 8.28 0.51 13.99
C HIS A 137 7.26 -0.51 14.55
N TYR A 138 7.37 -0.86 15.84
CA TYR A 138 6.42 -1.74 16.54
C TYR A 138 5.17 -1.00 17.02
N GLU A 139 5.33 0.23 17.51
CA GLU A 139 4.22 1.05 18.01
C GLU A 139 3.53 1.82 16.88
N ALA A 140 4.33 2.40 15.98
CA ALA A 140 3.84 3.16 14.84
C ALA A 140 4.53 2.69 13.54
N PRO A 141 3.77 2.45 12.45
CA PRO A 141 4.33 2.13 11.15
C PRO A 141 5.16 3.28 10.60
N LEU A 142 6.28 2.96 9.96
CA LEU A 142 6.94 3.91 9.06
C LEU A 142 6.18 3.93 7.75
N ARG A 143 5.65 5.10 7.38
CA ARG A 143 4.88 5.30 6.16
C ARG A 143 5.57 6.33 5.30
N VAL A 144 5.76 6.01 4.04
CA VAL A 144 6.37 6.89 3.04
C VAL A 144 5.44 7.03 1.85
N PHE A 145 5.13 8.28 1.49
CA PHE A 145 4.38 8.61 0.28
C PHE A 145 5.37 8.91 -0.85
N VAL A 146 5.78 7.86 -1.58
CA VAL A 146 6.87 7.91 -2.57
C VAL A 146 6.57 8.91 -3.69
N SER A 147 5.33 8.98 -4.15
CA SER A 147 4.94 9.86 -5.25
C SER A 147 5.08 11.36 -4.96
N GLY A 148 5.10 11.75 -3.68
CA GLY A 148 5.33 13.13 -3.26
C GLY A 148 6.71 13.37 -2.65
N ASP A 149 7.59 12.37 -2.65
CA ASP A 149 8.90 12.47 -2.02
C ASP A 149 9.95 13.01 -3.02
N PRO A 150 10.64 14.13 -2.71
CA PRO A 150 11.71 14.65 -3.56
C PRO A 150 12.86 13.66 -3.81
N GLU A 151 13.12 12.75 -2.87
CA GLU A 151 14.15 11.72 -3.02
C GLU A 151 13.82 10.79 -4.19
N ALA A 152 12.55 10.38 -4.32
CA ALA A 152 12.08 9.55 -5.43
C ALA A 152 12.30 10.24 -6.79
N ALA A 153 11.99 11.53 -6.87
CA ALA A 153 12.25 12.32 -8.08
C ALA A 153 13.74 12.36 -8.45
N SER A 154 14.63 12.41 -7.44
CA SER A 154 16.08 12.38 -7.66
C SER A 154 16.58 11.05 -8.24
N PHE A 155 15.97 9.92 -7.85
CA PHE A 155 16.30 8.60 -8.38
C PHE A 155 15.92 8.49 -9.86
N VAL A 156 14.70 8.91 -10.19
CA VAL A 156 14.19 8.90 -11.57
C VAL A 156 15.00 9.86 -12.45
N SER A 157 15.30 11.07 -11.99
CA SER A 157 16.12 12.04 -12.73
C SER A 157 17.53 11.50 -13.00
N ARG A 158 18.18 10.88 -12.01
CA ARG A 158 19.48 10.23 -12.19
C ARG A 158 19.42 9.10 -13.21
N PHE A 159 18.37 8.28 -13.16
CA PHE A 159 18.17 7.23 -14.18
C PHE A 159 18.03 7.83 -15.58
N LEU A 160 17.18 8.84 -15.76
CA LEU A 160 16.95 9.47 -17.07
C LEU A 160 18.23 10.11 -17.64
N ARG A 161 19.01 10.77 -16.78
CA ARG A 161 20.30 11.36 -17.16
C ARG A 161 21.31 10.29 -17.60
N ASN A 162 21.43 9.22 -16.83
CA ASN A 162 22.40 8.17 -17.13
C ASN A 162 22.03 7.36 -18.37
N GLU A 163 20.73 7.08 -18.57
CA GLU A 163 20.25 6.22 -19.63
C GLU A 163 20.05 6.95 -20.96
N TYR A 164 19.62 8.22 -20.91
CA TYR A 164 19.21 8.98 -22.09
C TYR A 164 19.96 10.30 -22.28
N GLY A 165 20.85 10.69 -21.36
CA GLY A 165 21.58 11.96 -21.44
C GLY A 165 20.71 13.20 -21.31
N LEU A 166 19.53 13.08 -20.69
CA LEU A 166 18.59 14.18 -20.47
C LEU A 166 18.98 14.97 -19.22
N GLU A 167 19.00 16.31 -19.29
CA GLU A 167 19.29 17.20 -18.15
C GLU A 167 18.06 17.53 -17.30
#